data_AF-A0A7Z9Y0X1-F1
#
_entry.id   AF-A0A7Z9Y0X1-F1
#
_cell.length_a   1.000
_cell.length_b   1.000
_cell.length_c   1.000
_cell.angle_alpha   90.00
_cell.angle_beta   90.00
_cell.angle_gamma   90.00
#
_symmetry.space_group_name_H-M   'P 1'
#
loop_
_entity.id
_entity.type
_entity.pdbx_description
1 polymer ?
#
loop_
_entity_poly.entity_id
_entity_poly.type
_entity_poly.pdbx_seq_one_letter_code
_entity_poly.pdbx_strand_id
1 'polypeptide(L)'
;MPQKFKISKDEAIAQMVAQLEGPITLAEFVRRVLVIWPSQAKKPETAVRQTIRDYHAGKTVIFLDDDTLLPTSLALAGVTLRVPLARSEV
;
A
#
# COMPACT_ATOMS: atom_id res chain seq x y z
N MET A 1 26.85 9.03 3.79
CA MET A 1 26.77 7.58 4.10
C MET A 1 25.29 7.18 3.99
N PRO A 2 24.88 6.25 3.11
CA PRO A 2 23.49 5.80 3.09
C PRO A 2 23.23 4.89 4.31
N GLN A 3 22.32 5.30 5.19
CA GLN A 3 21.94 4.52 6.38
C GLN A 3 21.11 3.30 5.97
N LYS A 4 21.58 2.10 6.35
CA LYS A 4 20.85 0.84 6.17
C LYS A 4 19.70 0.79 7.18
N PHE A 5 18.51 1.24 6.79
CA PHE A 5 17.29 0.91 7.50
C PHE A 5 17.10 -0.61 7.46
N LYS A 6 16.75 -1.23 8.60
CA LYS A 6 16.50 -2.69 8.68
C LYS A 6 15.38 -3.16 7.75
N ILE A 7 14.51 -2.23 7.35
CA ILE A 7 13.33 -2.45 6.51
C ILE A 7 13.31 -1.30 5.51
N SER A 8 13.10 -1.61 4.23
CA SER A 8 12.90 -0.61 3.19
C SER A 8 11.54 0.08 3.33
N LYS A 9 11.40 1.24 2.70
CA LYS A 9 10.13 1.99 2.69
C LYS A 9 8.99 1.15 2.11
N ASP A 10 9.23 0.42 1.02
CA ASP A 10 8.22 -0.42 0.36
C ASP A 10 7.82 -1.62 1.22
N GLU A 11 8.78 -2.24 1.94
CA GLU A 11 8.47 -3.30 2.90
C GLU A 11 7.66 -2.77 4.10
N ALA A 12 7.96 -1.56 4.59
CA ALA A 12 7.18 -0.95 5.66
C ALA A 12 5.73 -0.66 5.21
N ILE A 13 5.54 -0.20 3.96
CA ILE A 13 4.21 -0.02 3.36
C ILE A 13 3.51 -1.38 3.25
N ALA A 14 4.16 -2.41 2.72
CA ALA A 14 3.57 -3.74 2.55
C ALA A 14 3.16 -4.36 3.90
N GLN A 15 4.00 -4.25 4.93
CA GLN A 15 3.67 -4.71 6.29
C GLN A 15 2.47 -3.95 6.85
N MET A 16 2.41 -2.62 6.66
CA MET A 16 1.27 -1.83 7.13
C MET A 16 -0.02 -2.25 6.42
N VAL A 17 0.01 -2.46 5.09
CA VAL A 17 -1.18 -2.91 4.34
C VAL A 17 -1.66 -4.28 4.82
N ALA A 18 -0.75 -5.22 5.13
CA ALA A 18 -1.11 -6.54 5.63
C ALA A 18 -1.79 -6.52 7.01
N GLN A 19 -1.58 -5.46 7.81
CA GLN A 19 -2.20 -5.27 9.12
C GLN A 19 -3.51 -4.48 9.08
N LEU A 20 -3.90 -3.95 7.91
CA LEU A 20 -5.15 -3.20 7.78
C LEU A 20 -6.34 -4.15 7.71
N GLU A 21 -7.28 -3.95 8.62
CA GLU A 21 -8.56 -4.68 8.67
C GLU A 21 -9.71 -3.91 8.00
N GLY A 22 -9.46 -2.66 7.54
CA GLY A 22 -10.48 -1.82 6.95
C GLY A 22 -9.95 -0.53 6.32
N PRO A 23 -10.86 0.38 5.92
CA PRO A 23 -10.49 1.67 5.36
C PRO A 23 -9.76 2.54 6.38
N ILE A 24 -8.79 3.31 5.91
CA ILE A 24 -8.00 4.25 6.72
C ILE A 24 -7.71 5.51 5.90
N THR A 25 -7.49 6.64 6.56
CA THR A 25 -7.09 7.86 5.85
C THR A 25 -5.62 7.81 5.45
N LEU A 26 -5.26 8.50 4.38
CA LEU A 26 -3.91 8.59 3.84
C LEU A 26 -2.97 9.26 4.84
N ALA A 27 -3.46 10.28 5.55
CA ALA A 27 -2.69 10.92 6.62
C ALA A 27 -2.34 9.93 7.74
N GLU A 28 -3.32 9.15 8.21
CA GLU A 28 -3.11 8.18 9.28
C GLU A 28 -2.22 7.01 8.83
N PHE A 29 -2.44 6.51 7.62
CA PHE A 29 -1.60 5.46 7.04
C PHE A 29 -0.14 5.91 6.93
N VAL A 30 0.11 7.10 6.42
CA VAL A 30 1.47 7.67 6.32
C VAL A 30 2.12 7.79 7.70
N ARG A 31 1.38 8.25 8.71
CA ARG A 31 1.88 8.32 10.09
C ARG A 31 2.30 6.95 10.61
N ARG A 32 1.47 5.92 10.44
CA ARG A 32 1.79 4.55 10.88
C ARG A 32 3.00 3.97 10.14
N VAL A 33 3.11 4.21 8.83
CA VAL A 33 4.30 3.81 8.06
C VAL A 33 5.56 4.50 8.58
N LEU A 34 5.49 5.78 8.94
CA LEU A 34 6.63 6.51 9.49
C LEU A 34 7.04 6.08 10.91
N VAL A 35 6.14 5.46 11.67
CA VAL A 35 6.48 4.82 12.95
C VAL A 35 7.32 3.56 12.71
N ILE A 36 6.98 2.77 11.69
CA ILE A 36 7.72 1.54 11.32
C ILE A 36 9.03 1.88 10.62
N TRP A 37 9.02 2.90 9.77
CA TRP A 37 10.16 3.40 9.02
C TRP A 37 10.44 4.87 9.39
N PRO A 38 11.16 5.11 10.50
CA PRO A 38 11.51 6.45 10.93
C PRO A 38 12.56 7.03 9.98
N SER A 39 12.14 7.99 9.17
CA SER A 39 13.01 8.65 8.19
C SER A 39 13.55 9.97 8.70
N GLN A 40 14.84 10.23 8.48
CA GLN A 40 15.48 11.53 8.79
C GLN A 40 15.36 12.55 7.64
N ALA A 41 14.58 12.25 6.60
CA ALA A 41 14.39 13.17 5.49
C ALA A 41 13.65 14.45 5.95
N LYS A 42 13.86 15.56 5.23
CA LYS A 42 13.25 16.87 5.55
C LYS A 42 11.71 16.86 5.46
N LYS A 43 11.13 16.02 4.60
CA LYS A 43 9.68 15.86 4.38
C LYS A 43 9.32 14.40 4.06
N PRO A 44 9.37 13.50 5.05
CA PRO A 44 9.21 12.07 4.81
C PRO A 44 7.77 11.70 4.45
N GLU A 45 6.79 12.43 4.98
CA GLU A 45 5.36 12.25 4.65
C GLU A 45 5.07 12.42 3.16
N THR A 46 5.64 13.44 2.52
CA THR A 46 5.43 13.70 1.09
C THR A 46 5.99 12.57 0.24
N ALA A 47 7.17 12.07 0.60
CA ALA A 47 7.81 10.97 -0.12
C ALA A 47 7.02 9.66 -0.01
N VAL A 48 6.52 9.33 1.19
CA VAL A 48 5.66 8.16 1.40
C VAL A 48 4.33 8.34 0.64
N ARG A 49 3.70 9.50 0.73
CA ARG A 49 2.46 9.82 0.01
C ARG A 49 2.59 9.65 -1.50
N GLN A 50 3.65 10.21 -2.09
CA GLN A 50 3.95 10.04 -3.52
C GLN A 50 4.15 8.56 -3.86
N THR A 51 4.91 7.83 -3.05
CA THR A 51 5.17 6.41 -3.30
C THR A 51 3.88 5.57 -3.29
N ILE A 52 2.97 5.86 -2.36
CA ILE A 52 1.67 5.20 -2.30
C ILE A 52 0.88 5.47 -3.59
N ARG A 53 0.80 6.74 -4.03
CA ARG A 53 0.05 7.13 -5.23
C ARG A 53 0.67 6.58 -6.52
N ASP A 54 1.99 6.64 -6.65
CA ASP A 54 2.68 6.31 -7.89
C ASP A 54 2.87 4.79 -8.07
N TYR A 55 3.11 4.05 -6.98
CA TYR A 55 3.51 2.64 -7.05
C TYR A 55 2.50 1.66 -6.48
N HIS A 56 1.77 2.03 -5.42
CA HIS A 56 0.87 1.10 -4.71
C HIS A 56 -0.60 1.25 -5.08
N ALA A 57 -1.00 2.41 -5.62
CA ALA A 57 -2.35 2.65 -6.10
C ALA A 57 -2.74 1.60 -7.17
N GLY A 58 -3.86 0.93 -6.95
CA GLY A 58 -4.39 -0.12 -7.84
C GLY A 58 -3.64 -1.45 -7.79
N LYS A 59 -2.53 -1.55 -7.06
CA LYS A 59 -1.79 -2.81 -6.86
C LYS A 59 -2.02 -3.35 -5.46
N THR A 60 -1.55 -2.63 -4.45
CA THR A 60 -1.60 -3.06 -3.04
C THR A 60 -2.71 -2.35 -2.26
N VAL A 61 -3.02 -1.12 -2.65
CA VAL A 61 -4.10 -0.32 -2.05
C VAL A 61 -4.99 0.27 -3.13
N ILE A 62 -6.26 0.42 -2.81
CA ILE A 62 -7.26 1.11 -3.61
C ILE A 62 -7.67 2.38 -2.86
N PHE A 63 -7.72 3.49 -3.59
CA PHE A 63 -8.28 4.74 -3.09
C PHE A 63 -9.80 4.70 -3.26
N LEU A 64 -10.54 4.83 -2.16
CA LEU A 64 -12.00 4.92 -2.19
C LEU A 64 -12.45 6.34 -2.55
N ASP A 65 -11.65 7.33 -2.13
CA ASP A 65 -11.79 8.75 -2.41
C ASP A 65 -10.38 9.41 -2.40
N ASP A 66 -10.32 10.74 -2.40
CA ASP A 66 -9.06 11.49 -2.45
C ASP A 66 -8.12 11.27 -1.24
N ASP A 67 -8.67 10.86 -0.09
CA ASP A 67 -7.95 10.71 1.18
C ASP A 67 -8.15 9.34 1.86
N THR A 68 -9.11 8.52 1.46
CA THR A 68 -9.33 7.19 2.06
C THR A 68 -8.74 6.08 1.21
N LEU A 69 -8.00 5.18 1.87
CA LEU A 69 -7.40 4.00 1.26
C LEU A 69 -7.84 2.71 1.93
N LEU A 70 -7.93 1.67 1.12
CA LEU A 70 -8.31 0.32 1.50
C LEU A 70 -7.34 -0.69 0.87
N PRO A 71 -6.93 -1.76 1.57
CA PRO A 71 -6.16 -2.84 0.96
C PRO A 71 -6.90 -3.44 -0.23
N THR A 72 -6.19 -3.67 -1.34
CA THR A 72 -6.75 -4.36 -2.51
C THR A 72 -7.33 -5.72 -2.14
N SER A 73 -6.68 -6.44 -1.22
CA SER A 73 -7.14 -7.75 -0.75
C SER A 73 -8.53 -7.71 -0.11
N LEU A 74 -8.82 -6.66 0.66
CA LEU A 74 -10.13 -6.46 1.28
C LEU A 74 -11.16 -5.96 0.27
N ALA A 75 -10.76 -5.08 -0.64
CA ALA A 75 -11.63 -4.58 -1.70
C ALA A 75 -12.07 -5.68 -2.67
N LEU A 76 -11.19 -6.65 -2.95
CA LEU A 76 -11.46 -7.79 -3.82
C LEU A 76 -12.06 -8.99 -3.07
N ALA A 77 -12.16 -8.95 -1.74
CA ALA A 77 -12.77 -10.02 -0.97
C ALA A 77 -14.27 -10.10 -1.32
N GLY A 78 -14.62 -11.08 -2.17
CA GLY A 78 -15.98 -11.27 -2.70
C GLY A 78 -16.14 -11.02 -4.20
N VAL A 79 -15.09 -10.56 -4.90
CA VAL A 79 -15.13 -10.39 -6.35
C VAL A 79 -14.94 -11.73 -7.05
N THR A 80 -15.96 -12.18 -7.78
CA THR A 80 -15.86 -13.35 -8.66
C THR A 80 -15.27 -12.92 -9.99
N LEU A 81 -13.97 -13.15 -10.20
CA LEU A 81 -13.35 -12.99 -11.51
C LEU A 81 -13.76 -14.18 -12.38
N ARG A 82 -14.59 -13.94 -13.40
CA ARG A 82 -14.84 -14.94 -14.45
C ARG A 82 -13.58 -15.03 -15.31
N VAL A 83 -12.70 -15.96 -14.97
CA VAL A 83 -11.55 -16.30 -15.81
C VAL A 83 -12.05 -17.23 -16.92
N PRO A 84 -12.09 -16.79 -18.20
CA PRO A 84 -12.43 -17.70 -19.28
C PRO A 84 -11.34 -18.77 -19.38
N LEU A 85 -11.72 -20.03 -19.15
CA LEU A 85 -10.86 -21.19 -19.37
C LEU A 85 -10.73 -21.44 -20.88
N ALA A 86 -10.07 -20.54 -21.60
CA ALA A 86 -9.65 -20.78 -22.97
C ALA A 86 -8.32 -21.55 -22.93
N ARG A 87 -8.39 -22.84 -22.57
CA ARG A 87 -7.29 -23.77 -22.80
C ARG A 87 -7.84 -25.09 -23.32
N SER A 88 -7.94 -25.17 -24.65
CA SER A 88 -7.92 -26.45 -25.34
C SER A 88 -6.45 -26.83 -25.46
N GLU A 89 -5.95 -27.63 -24.52
CA GLU A 89 -4.74 -28.41 -24.76
C GLU A 89 -5.12 -29.56 -25.71
N VAL A 90 -4.50 -29.58 -26.89
CA VAL A 90 -4.58 -30.65 -27.90
C VAL A 90 -3.22 -31.29 -27.99
#